data_AF-A0A832QDB0-F1
#
_entry.id   AF-A0A832QDB0-F1
#
_cell.length_a   1.000
_cell.length_b   1.000
_cell.length_c   1.000
_cell.angle_alpha   90.00
_cell.angle_beta   90.00
_cell.angle_gamma   90.00
#
_symmetry.space_group_name_H-M   'P 1'
#
loop_
_entity.id
_entity.type
_entity.pdbx_description
1 polymer ?
#
loop_
_entity_poly.entity_id
_entity_poly.type
_entity_poly.pdbx_seq_one_letter_code
_entity_poly.pdbx_strand_id
1 'polypeptide(L)'
;MARGKAEVTLGERKFTIKEQFLDDLEAHSEQDISRLKKALLVCHSPLDTTVSLNEAEKIYRAARHPKSFVSLDTADHLLSRKEDSSYVAEVIAAWAGRYVDLKPAEDARRSAKPGEVVVEE
;
A
#
# COMPACT_ATOMS: atom_id res chain seq x y z
N MET A 1 29.20 16.00 8.71
CA MET A 1 28.58 14.97 7.84
C MET A 1 27.83 14.01 8.75
N ALA A 2 26.50 14.03 8.73
CA ALA A 2 25.69 13.17 9.59
C ALA A 2 25.81 11.73 9.04
N ARG A 3 26.56 10.87 9.74
CA ARG A 3 26.72 9.46 9.37
C ARG A 3 25.37 8.76 9.59
N GLY A 4 24.91 8.04 8.56
CA GLY A 4 23.80 7.10 8.65
C GLY A 4 22.38 7.62 8.43
N LYS A 5 22.20 8.79 7.80
CA LYS A 5 20.88 9.30 7.38
C LYS A 5 20.98 9.98 6.02
N ALA A 6 20.01 9.73 5.14
CA ALA A 6 19.85 10.39 3.84
C ALA A 6 18.51 11.14 3.80
N GLU A 7 18.50 12.36 3.30
CA GLU A 7 17.25 13.07 2.99
C GLU A 7 16.82 12.76 1.55
N VAL A 8 15.56 12.35 1.39
CA VAL A 8 14.93 12.13 0.09
C VAL A 8 13.65 12.96 0.00
N THR A 9 13.30 13.36 -1.21
CA THR A 9 12.06 14.10 -1.48
C THR A 9 11.06 13.14 -2.13
N LEU A 10 9.87 12.99 -1.54
CA LEU A 10 8.75 12.22 -2.09
C LEU A 10 7.56 13.17 -2.27
N GLY A 11 7.22 13.47 -3.53
CA GLY A 11 6.29 14.55 -3.86
C GLY A 11 6.79 15.90 -3.34
N GLU A 12 5.96 16.60 -2.56
CA GLU A 12 6.30 17.90 -1.96
C GLU A 12 6.95 17.78 -0.56
N ARG A 13 7.13 16.56 -0.04
CA ARG A 13 7.60 16.33 1.33
C ARG A 13 9.01 15.78 1.36
N LYS A 14 9.81 16.27 2.30
CA LYS A 14 11.15 15.73 2.62
C LYS A 14 11.04 14.67 3.69
N PHE A 15 11.70 13.55 3.47
CA PHE A 15 11.79 12.44 4.40
C PHE A 15 13.25 12.13 4.70
N THR A 16 13.54 11.79 5.95
CA THR A 16 14.86 11.29 6.33
C THR A 16 14.81 9.77 6.43
N ILE A 17 15.54 9.10 5.54
CA ILE A 17 15.76 7.65 5.57
C ILE A 17 17.01 7.37 6.41
N LYS A 18 16.94 6.36 7.28
CA LYS A 18 18.09 5.89 8.07
C LYS A 18 18.87 4.85 7.27
N GLU A 19 20.17 4.78 7.48
CA GLU A 19 21.05 3.73 6.92
C GLU A 19 20.54 2.33 7.22
N GLN A 20 20.04 2.07 8.43
CA GLN A 20 19.40 0.79 8.79
C GLN A 20 18.30 0.36 7.82
N PHE A 21 17.51 1.29 7.27
CA PHE A 21 16.47 0.93 6.31
C PHE A 21 17.06 0.42 4.98
N LEU A 22 18.21 0.96 4.58
CA LEU A 22 18.93 0.48 3.39
C LEU A 22 19.57 -0.88 3.67
N ASP A 23 20.20 -1.04 4.83
CA ASP A 23 20.80 -2.31 5.25
C ASP A 23 19.75 -3.44 5.31
N ASP A 24 18.57 -3.15 5.86
CA ASP A 24 17.44 -4.09 5.92
C ASP A 24 16.96 -4.46 4.51
N LEU A 25 16.93 -3.49 3.58
CA LEU A 25 16.53 -3.74 2.19
C LEU A 25 17.55 -4.63 1.46
N GLU A 26 18.84 -4.46 1.73
CA GLU A 26 19.90 -5.33 1.17
C GLU A 26 19.85 -6.75 1.72
N ALA A 27 19.42 -6.90 2.98
CA ALA A 27 19.27 -8.21 3.63
C ALA A 27 18.07 -9.01 3.12
N HIS A 28 17.07 -8.35 2.53
CA HIS A 28 15.85 -8.97 2.04
C HIS A 28 15.85 -9.13 0.53
N SER A 29 15.36 -10.28 0.05
CA SER A 29 15.37 -10.60 -1.39
C SER A 29 13.99 -11.01 -1.90
N GLU A 30 13.83 -11.08 -3.22
CA GLU A 30 12.62 -11.62 -3.86
C GLU A 30 12.25 -13.02 -3.34
N GLN A 31 13.23 -13.81 -2.86
CA GLN A 31 12.97 -15.12 -2.28
C GLN A 31 12.11 -15.06 -1.02
N ASP A 32 12.19 -13.98 -0.25
CA ASP A 32 11.39 -13.80 0.97
C ASP A 32 9.90 -13.66 0.63
N ILE A 33 9.58 -13.03 -0.50
CA ILE A 33 8.21 -12.93 -1.02
C ILE A 33 7.61 -14.31 -1.24
N SER A 34 8.38 -15.23 -1.82
CA SER A 34 7.93 -16.62 -2.05
C SER A 34 7.65 -17.40 -0.77
N ARG A 35 8.23 -16.97 0.36
CA ARG A 35 8.13 -17.62 1.68
C ARG A 35 7.04 -17.01 2.58
N LEU A 36 6.38 -15.92 2.16
CA LEU A 36 5.34 -15.24 2.94
C LEU A 36 4.20 -16.16 3.40
N LYS A 37 3.82 -17.17 2.60
CA LYS A 37 2.68 -18.08 2.86
C LYS A 37 1.38 -17.31 3.17
N LYS A 38 1.16 -16.19 2.49
CA LYS A 38 -0.04 -15.34 2.59
C LYS A 38 -0.60 -15.06 1.20
N ALA A 39 -1.89 -14.72 1.16
CA ALA A 39 -2.50 -14.15 -0.04
C ALA A 39 -1.86 -12.78 -0.33
N LEU A 40 -1.57 -12.49 -1.60
CA LEU A 40 -0.94 -11.23 -2.01
C LEU A 40 -1.80 -10.49 -3.06
N LEU A 41 -2.07 -9.22 -2.82
CA LEU A 41 -2.63 -8.30 -3.81
C LEU A 41 -1.56 -7.25 -4.15
N VAL A 42 -1.26 -7.10 -5.43
CA VAL A 42 -0.39 -6.05 -5.96
C VAL A 42 -1.26 -5.09 -6.76
N CYS A 43 -1.28 -3.82 -6.37
CA CYS A 43 -1.95 -2.75 -7.11
C CYS A 43 -0.88 -1.81 -7.65
N HIS A 44 -0.80 -1.60 -8.97
CA HIS A 44 0.21 -0.73 -9.55
C HIS A 44 -0.28 -0.04 -10.82
N SER A 45 0.13 1.20 -11.04
CA SER A 45 -0.16 1.93 -12.29
C SER A 45 0.93 1.66 -13.33
N PRO A 46 0.59 1.31 -14.58
CA PRO A 46 1.57 1.24 -15.66
C PRO A 46 2.19 2.61 -16.00
N LEU A 47 1.56 3.72 -15.60
CA LEU A 47 2.04 5.08 -15.83
C LEU A 47 2.75 5.70 -14.62
N ASP A 48 3.04 4.92 -13.58
CA ASP A 48 3.80 5.38 -12.42
C ASP A 48 5.24 5.77 -12.84
N THR A 49 5.57 7.06 -12.66
CA THR A 49 6.87 7.63 -13.01
C THR A 49 7.89 7.61 -11.86
N THR A 50 7.46 7.23 -10.65
CA THR A 50 8.32 7.13 -9.47
C THR A 50 8.84 5.71 -9.31
N VAL A 51 7.97 4.71 -9.46
CA VAL A 51 8.34 3.28 -9.40
C VAL A 51 7.76 2.56 -10.61
N SER A 52 8.64 2.02 -11.45
CA SER A 52 8.21 1.35 -12.69
C SER A 52 7.36 0.11 -12.43
N LEU A 53 6.47 -0.21 -13.36
CA LEU A 53 5.65 -1.44 -13.37
C LEU A 53 6.49 -2.72 -13.20
N ASN A 54 7.73 -2.72 -13.68
CA ASN A 54 8.63 -3.88 -13.57
C ASN A 54 8.87 -4.31 -12.12
N GLU A 55 8.88 -3.37 -11.16
CA GLU A 55 9.04 -3.73 -9.75
C GLU A 55 7.81 -4.48 -9.21
N ALA A 56 6.61 -4.06 -9.61
CA ALA A 56 5.38 -4.76 -9.28
C ALA A 56 5.32 -6.15 -9.95
N GLU A 57 5.81 -6.27 -11.18
CA GLU A 57 5.95 -7.57 -11.86
C GLU A 57 6.91 -8.51 -11.12
N LYS A 58 8.06 -8.02 -10.65
CA LYS A 58 9.01 -8.83 -9.87
C LYS A 58 8.34 -9.40 -8.62
N ILE A 59 7.66 -8.55 -7.84
CA ILE A 59 6.90 -8.97 -6.65
C ILE A 59 5.86 -10.03 -7.01
N TYR A 60 5.06 -9.77 -8.05
CA TYR A 60 4.00 -10.69 -8.47
C TYR A 60 4.56 -12.04 -8.95
N ARG A 61 5.66 -12.04 -9.71
CA ARG A 61 6.31 -13.27 -10.19
C ARG A 61 6.91 -14.08 -9.04
N ALA A 62 7.56 -13.42 -8.09
CA ALA A 62 8.19 -14.07 -6.93
C ALA A 62 7.17 -14.71 -5.96
N ALA A 63 5.97 -14.13 -5.83
CA ALA A 63 4.93 -14.62 -4.94
C ALA A 63 4.34 -15.98 -5.37
N ARG A 64 3.86 -16.76 -4.39
CA ARG A 64 3.07 -17.99 -4.63
C ARG A 64 1.57 -17.69 -4.56
N HIS A 65 0.74 -18.53 -5.16
CA HIS A 65 -0.71 -18.39 -5.07
C HIS A 65 -1.23 -18.64 -3.65
N PRO A 66 -2.34 -17.97 -3.24
CA PRO A 66 -3.15 -17.04 -4.04
C PRO A 66 -2.50 -15.64 -4.18
N LYS A 67 -2.41 -15.14 -5.41
CA LYS A 67 -1.89 -13.82 -5.74
C LYS A 67 -2.73 -13.15 -6.82
N SER A 68 -2.87 -11.84 -6.74
CA SER A 68 -3.67 -11.02 -7.65
C SER A 68 -2.89 -9.76 -8.02
N PHE A 69 -3.08 -9.28 -9.25
CA PHE A 69 -2.54 -8.02 -9.74
C PHE A 69 -3.68 -7.16 -10.27
N VAL A 70 -3.73 -5.89 -9.86
CA VAL A 70 -4.70 -4.90 -10.32
C VAL A 70 -3.94 -3.71 -10.90
N SER A 71 -4.19 -3.43 -12.18
CA SER A 71 -3.70 -2.21 -12.81
C SER A 71 -4.50 -0.99 -12.32
N LEU A 72 -3.80 0.09 -11.98
CA LEU A 72 -4.40 1.37 -11.61
C LEU A 72 -4.47 2.35 -12.79
N ASP A 73 -4.27 1.85 -14.01
CA ASP A 73 -4.42 2.56 -15.28
C ASP A 73 -3.63 3.88 -15.33
N THR A 74 -4.30 5.02 -15.13
CA THR A 74 -3.72 6.35 -15.26
C THR A 74 -3.35 7.00 -13.92
N ALA A 75 -3.49 6.27 -12.81
CA ALA A 75 -3.17 6.80 -11.49
C ALA A 75 -1.68 7.12 -11.37
N ASP A 76 -1.35 8.20 -10.65
CA ASP A 76 0.04 8.49 -10.28
C ASP A 76 0.47 7.74 -9.01
N HIS A 77 1.76 7.82 -8.69
CA HIS A 77 2.36 7.12 -7.55
C HIS A 77 1.70 7.44 -6.20
N LEU A 78 1.15 8.66 -6.06
CA LEU A 78 0.61 9.16 -4.81
C LEU A 78 -0.92 9.05 -4.74
N LEU A 79 -1.56 8.50 -5.77
CA LEU A 79 -3.02 8.47 -5.92
C LEU A 79 -3.63 9.87 -5.72
N SER A 80 -3.05 10.88 -6.39
CA SER A 80 -3.40 12.29 -6.16
C SER A 80 -4.85 12.63 -6.49
N ARG A 81 -5.49 11.86 -7.39
CA ARG A 81 -6.91 11.96 -7.70
C ARG A 81 -7.74 11.16 -6.71
N LYS A 82 -8.82 11.77 -6.22
CA LYS A 82 -9.73 11.15 -5.25
C LYS A 82 -10.39 9.88 -5.82
N GLU A 83 -10.64 9.86 -7.12
CA GLU A 83 -11.29 8.75 -7.81
C GLU A 83 -10.40 7.50 -7.79
N ASP A 84 -9.09 7.66 -8.05
CA ASP A 84 -8.13 6.56 -8.05
C ASP A 84 -7.97 5.97 -6.65
N SER A 85 -7.84 6.83 -5.63
CA SER A 85 -7.74 6.38 -4.23
C SER A 85 -9.00 5.70 -3.73
N SER A 86 -10.19 6.18 -4.13
CA SER A 86 -11.47 5.55 -3.79
C SER A 86 -11.59 4.17 -4.44
N TYR A 87 -11.25 4.06 -5.73
CA TYR A 87 -11.23 2.79 -6.45
C TYR A 87 -10.28 1.77 -5.80
N VAL A 88 -9.04 2.17 -5.49
CA VAL A 88 -8.06 1.31 -4.82
C VAL A 88 -8.60 0.81 -3.47
N ALA A 89 -9.22 1.69 -2.69
CA ALA A 89 -9.79 1.32 -1.39
C ALA A 89 -10.91 0.29 -1.52
N GLU A 90 -11.83 0.46 -2.48
CA GLU A 90 -12.92 -0.49 -2.74
C GLU A 90 -12.39 -1.86 -3.17
N VAL A 91 -11.40 -1.88 -4.08
CA VAL A 91 -10.74 -3.12 -4.53
C VAL A 91 -10.07 -3.84 -3.36
N ILE A 92 -9.30 -3.12 -2.53
CA ILE A 92 -8.61 -3.70 -1.38
C ILE A 92 -9.62 -4.29 -0.39
N ALA A 93 -10.68 -3.53 -0.06
CA ALA A 93 -11.70 -3.98 0.89
C ALA A 93 -12.41 -5.25 0.39
N ALA A 94 -12.85 -5.25 -0.87
CA ALA A 94 -13.53 -6.40 -1.47
C ALA A 94 -12.62 -7.63 -1.55
N TRP A 95 -11.36 -7.46 -2.00
CA TRP A 95 -10.41 -8.56 -2.12
C TRP A 95 -9.99 -9.12 -0.76
N ALA A 96 -9.70 -8.24 0.20
CA ALA A 96 -9.24 -8.64 1.52
C ALA A 96 -10.33 -9.36 2.32
N GLY A 97 -11.61 -9.03 2.12
CA GLY A 97 -12.74 -9.68 2.78
C GLY A 97 -12.81 -11.20 2.59
N ARG A 98 -12.09 -11.76 1.61
CA ARG A 98 -11.94 -13.21 1.45
C ARG A 98 -11.00 -13.87 2.46
N TYR A 99 -10.09 -13.09 3.04
CA TYR A 99 -8.96 -13.56 3.85
C TYR A 99 -8.94 -12.99 5.28
N VAL A 100 -9.60 -11.86 5.50
CA VAL A 100 -9.68 -11.20 6.80
C VAL A 100 -11.13 -10.98 7.17
N ASP A 101 -11.45 -11.14 8.46
CA ASP A 101 -12.78 -10.87 8.99
C ASP A 101 -13.00 -9.36 9.05
N LEU A 102 -13.52 -8.81 7.96
CA LEU A 102 -13.92 -7.41 7.87
C LEU A 102 -15.30 -7.28 8.52
N LYS A 103 -15.33 -6.97 9.80
CA LYS A 103 -16.55 -6.46 10.42
C LYS A 103 -16.98 -5.20 9.65
N PRO A 104 -18.24 -5.11 9.17
CA PRO A 104 -18.71 -3.93 8.47
C PRO A 104 -18.49 -2.67 9.33
N ALA A 105 -18.00 -1.60 8.71
CA ALA A 105 -17.84 -0.29 9.36
C ALA A 105 -19.17 0.35 9.83
N GLU A 106 -20.30 -0.35 9.73
CA GLU A 106 -21.55 0.05 10.39
C GLU A 106 -21.39 0.17 11.91
N ASP A 107 -20.52 -0.62 12.53
CA ASP A 107 -20.27 -0.51 13.98
C ASP A 107 -19.53 0.79 14.34
N ALA A 108 -18.77 1.39 13.42
CA ALA A 108 -18.07 2.66 13.64
C ALA A 108 -18.94 3.89 13.37
N ARG A 109 -19.99 3.76 12.53
CA ARG A 109 -20.94 4.85 12.22
C ARG A 109 -22.17 4.87 13.13
N ARG A 110 -22.42 3.80 13.90
CA ARG A 110 -23.52 3.72 14.87
C ARG A 110 -23.06 4.07 16.28
N SER A 111 -22.77 5.35 16.54
CA SER A 111 -22.69 5.83 17.92
C SER A 111 -23.20 7.26 18.16
N ALA A 112 -23.78 7.91 17.14
CA ALA A 112 -24.54 9.15 17.35
C ALA A 112 -26.00 8.93 16.97
N LYS A 113 -26.90 9.07 17.93
CA LYS A 113 -28.34 9.19 17.64
C LYS A 113 -28.62 10.57 17.02
N PRO A 114 -29.75 10.77 16.32
CA PRO A 114 -30.16 12.10 15.89
C PRO A 114 -30.20 13.06 17.10
N GLY A 115 -29.33 14.08 17.09
CA GLY A 115 -29.17 15.02 18.21
C GLY A 115 -27.88 14.87 19.02
N GLU A 116 -27.01 13.91 18.72
CA GLU A 116 -25.71 13.73 19.37
C GLU A 116 -24.55 14.06 18.43
N VAL A 117 -23.50 14.71 18.96
CA VAL A 117 -22.24 14.96 18.27
C VAL A 117 -21.14 14.26 19.06
N VAL A 118 -20.45 13.32 18.42
CA VAL A 118 -19.26 12.65 18.99
C VAL A 118 -18.03 13.38 18.45
N VAL A 119 -17.19 13.87 19.35
CA VAL A 119 -15.89 14.49 19.04
C VAL A 119 -14.81 13.53 19.53
N GLU A 120 -13.88 13.15 18.64
CA GLU A 120 -12.65 12.45 19.01
C GLU A 120 -11.49 13.45 19.06
N GLU A 121 -10.65 13.36 20.11
CA GLU A 121 -9.40 14.12 20.28
C GLU A 121 -8.23 13.51 19.49
#